data_AF-A0A1Q9Y8C8-F1
#
_entry.id   AF-A0A1Q9Y8C8-F1
#
_cell.length_a   1.000
_cell.length_b   1.000
_cell.length_c   1.000
_cell.angle_alpha   90.00
_cell.angle_beta   90.00
_cell.angle_gamma   90.00
#
_symmetry.space_group_name_H-M   'P 1'
#
loop_
_entity.id
_entity.type
_entity.pdbx_description
1 polymer ?
#
loop_
_entity_poly.entity_id
_entity_poly.type
_entity_poly.pdbx_seq_one_letter_code
_entity_poly.pdbx_strand_id
1 'polypeptide(L)' 'MVIAASAFAVINQPITAQKISRDTGLDMRLVVDWVTHAKSYEDGSGYQVFFKSDTPEGVREQIPRLAPSNLLIVLAA' A
#
# COMPACT_ATOMS: atom_id res chain seq x y z
N MET A 1 14.76 1.81 39.20
CA MET A 1 15.16 1.14 37.94
C MET A 1 13.88 0.82 37.19
N VAL A 2 13.45 1.72 36.31
CA VAL A 2 12.17 1.57 35.59
C VAL A 2 12.43 0.80 34.30
N ILE A 3 11.86 -0.39 34.21
CA ILE A 3 11.81 -1.22 33.00
C ILE A 3 10.49 -0.89 32.32
N ALA A 4 10.54 -0.22 31.17
CA ALA A 4 9.52 -0.29 30.12
C ALA A 4 9.98 0.51 28.90
N ALA A 5 10.86 -0.08 28.10
CA ALA A 5 10.97 0.31 26.70
C ALA A 5 10.09 -0.66 25.89
N SER A 6 8.77 -0.44 25.89
CA SER A 6 7.90 -1.05 24.88
C SER A 6 8.11 -0.27 23.57
N ALA A 7 9.27 -0.46 22.95
CA ALA A 7 9.48 -0.06 21.59
C ALA A 7 8.77 -1.10 20.72
N PHE A 8 7.52 -0.83 20.34
CA PHE A 8 6.95 -1.41 19.14
C PHE A 8 7.91 -1.05 18.02
N ALA A 9 8.76 -2.01 17.64
CA ALA A 9 9.57 -1.88 16.45
C ALA A 9 8.57 -1.76 15.29
N VAL A 10 8.29 -0.53 14.87
CA VAL A 10 7.69 -0.27 13.56
C VAL A 10 8.74 -0.76 12.59
N ILE A 11 8.67 -2.05 12.24
CA ILE A 11 9.52 -2.61 11.23
C ILE A 11 9.06 -1.88 9.97
N ASN A 12 9.82 -0.85 9.58
CA ASN A 12 9.62 -0.10 8.35
C ASN A 12 10.04 -1.02 7.19
N GLN A 13 9.38 -2.18 7.08
CA GLN A 13 9.64 -3.11 6.01
C GLN A 13 9.23 -2.42 4.73
N PRO A 14 10.08 -2.46 3.69
CA PRO A 14 9.74 -1.90 2.41
C PRO A 14 8.41 -2.50 1.93
N ILE A 15 7.45 -1.66 1.56
CA ILE A 15 6.19 -2.11 0.98
C ILE A 15 6.52 -2.66 -0.41
N THR A 16 6.52 -3.99 -0.52
CA THR A 16 6.80 -4.69 -1.77
C THR A 16 5.52 -4.87 -2.59
N ALA A 17 5.67 -5.06 -3.90
CA ALA A 17 4.54 -5.44 -4.77
C ALA A 17 3.81 -6.69 -4.26
N GLN A 18 4.55 -7.65 -3.72
CA GLN A 18 3.98 -8.87 -3.14
C GLN A 18 3.10 -8.60 -1.91
N LYS A 19 3.52 -7.65 -1.05
CA LYS A 19 2.71 -7.22 0.09
C LYS A 19 1.42 -6.55 -0.38
N ILE A 20 1.52 -5.64 -1.36
CA ILE A 20 0.37 -4.93 -1.93
C ILE A 20 -0.61 -5.94 -2.53
N SER A 21 -0.14 -6.85 -3.39
CA SER A 21 -0.98 -7.88 -4.03
C SER A 21 -1.70 -8.75 -2.98
N ARG A 22 -0.99 -9.18 -1.93
CA ARG A 22 -1.57 -9.96 -0.83
C ARG A 22 -2.67 -9.20 -0.08
N ASP A 23 -2.40 -7.96 0.31
CA ASP A 23 -3.31 -7.19 1.17
C ASP A 23 -4.53 -6.66 0.41
N THR A 24 -4.39 -6.43 -0.90
CA THR A 24 -5.44 -5.85 -1.76
C THR A 24 -6.20 -6.88 -2.59
N GLY A 25 -5.63 -8.08 -2.76
CA GLY A 25 -6.13 -9.08 -3.72
C GLY A 25 -5.88 -8.72 -5.18
N LEU A 26 -5.13 -7.66 -5.47
CA LEU A 26 -4.78 -7.27 -6.84
C LEU A 26 -3.79 -8.26 -7.46
N ASP A 27 -3.90 -8.43 -8.77
CA ASP A 27 -2.93 -9.21 -9.53
C ASP A 27 -1.53 -8.60 -9.42
N MET A 28 -0.53 -9.45 -9.22
CA MET A 28 0.86 -9.04 -9.05
C MET A 28 1.37 -8.24 -10.25
N ARG A 29 0.99 -8.61 -11.48
CA ARG A 29 1.41 -7.88 -12.69
C ARG A 29 0.84 -6.48 -12.70
N LEU A 30 -0.43 -6.33 -12.33
CA LEU A 30 -1.06 -5.01 -12.24
C LEU A 30 -0.30 -4.11 -11.24
N VAL A 31 0.04 -4.66 -10.08
CA VAL A 31 0.83 -3.94 -9.07
C VAL A 31 2.20 -3.55 -9.63
N VAL A 32 2.94 -4.47 -10.26
CA VAL A 32 4.29 -4.20 -10.80
C VAL A 32 4.25 -3.19 -11.95
N ASP A 33 3.26 -3.28 -12.83
CA ASP A 33 3.20 -2.46 -14.04
C ASP A 33 2.72 -1.03 -13.75
N TRP A 34 1.87 -0.85 -12.73
CA TRP A 34 1.16 0.42 -12.51
C TRP A 34 1.47 1.11 -11.18
N VAL A 35 2.03 0.44 -10.17
CA VAL A 35 2.42 1.09 -8.92
C VAL A 35 3.76 1.80 -9.10
N THR A 36 3.81 3.06 -8.68
CA THR A 36 5.04 3.87 -8.70
C THR A 36 5.79 3.76 -7.37
N HIS A 37 5.07 3.91 -6.26
CA HIS A 37 5.60 3.81 -4.91
C HIS A 37 4.46 3.58 -3.92
N ALA A 38 4.83 3.25 -2.68
CA ALA A 38 3.92 3.12 -1.57
C ALA A 38 4.51 3.75 -0.31
N LYS A 39 3.66 4.24 0.58
CA LYS A 39 4.04 4.96 1.80
C LYS A 39 3.25 4.46 3.00
N SER A 40 3.93 3.95 4.02
CA SER A 40 3.31 3.58 5.30
C SER A 40 2.83 4.81 6.07
N TYR A 41 1.73 4.66 6.80
CA TYR A 41 1.35 5.62 7.82
C TYR A 41 2.24 5.48 9.06
N GLU A 42 2.57 6.60 9.70
CA GLU A 42 3.46 6.62 10.87
C GLU A 42 2.84 5.94 12.10
N ASP A 43 1.52 5.93 12.19
CA ASP A 43 0.74 5.31 13.27
C ASP A 43 0.55 3.79 13.08
N GLY A 44 1.04 3.21 11.97
CA GLY A 44 0.90 1.80 11.66
C GLY A 44 -0.52 1.38 11.22
N SER A 45 -1.43 2.33 10.97
CA SER A 45 -2.81 2.06 10.55
C SER A 45 -2.93 1.47 9.13
N GLY A 46 -1.83 1.39 8.39
CA GLY A 46 -1.79 0.88 7.03
C GLY A 46 -0.80 1.63 6.16
N TYR A 47 -1.12 1.76 4.88
CA TYR A 47 -0.29 2.43 3.90
C TYR A 47 -1.07 2.91 2.67
N GLN A 48 -0.44 3.83 1.94
CA GLN A 48 -0.91 4.38 0.68
C GLN A 48 -0.16 3.73 -0.48
N VAL A 49 -0.88 3.42 -1.56
CA VAL A 49 -0.32 2.92 -2.82
C VAL A 49 -0.62 3.92 -3.93
N PHE A 50 0.43 4.37 -4.62
CA PHE A 50 0.33 5.38 -5.67
C PHE A 50 0.50 4.74 -7.04
N PHE A 51 -0.55 4.81 -7.85
CA PHE A 51 -0.53 4.32 -9.23
C PHE A 51 -0.09 5.44 -10.19
N LYS A 52 0.44 5.05 -11.35
CA LYS A 52 0.84 6.01 -12.40
C LYS A 52 -0.34 6.88 -12.83
N SER A 53 -0.10 8.15 -13.18
CA SER A 53 -1.15 9.07 -13.63
C SER A 53 -1.81 8.65 -14.94
N ASP A 54 -1.08 7.94 -15.80
CA ASP A 54 -1.52 7.42 -17.09
C ASP A 54 -2.16 6.02 -17.02
N THR A 55 -2.46 5.52 -15.81
CA THR A 55 -3.14 4.23 -15.61
C THR A 55 -4.47 4.22 -16.40
N PRO A 56 -4.64 3.32 -17.39
CA PRO A 56 -5.83 3.26 -18.22
C PRO A 56 -7.11 3.00 -17.43
N GLU A 57 -8.24 3.51 -17.91
CA GLU A 57 -9.54 3.33 -17.25
C GLU A 57 -9.89 1.87 -16.98
N GLY A 58 -9.68 0.97 -17.96
CA GLY A 58 -9.92 -0.46 -17.77
C GLY A 58 -9.03 -1.13 -16.72
N VAL A 59 -7.87 -0.55 -16.37
CA VAL A 59 -7.05 -1.00 -15.23
C VAL A 59 -7.59 -0.40 -13.93
N ARG A 60 -8.01 0.87 -13.96
CA ARG A 60 -8.62 1.54 -12.80
C ARG A 60 -9.89 0.84 -12.33
N GLU A 61 -10.72 0.36 -13.26
CA GLU A 61 -11.94 -0.41 -12.98
C GLU A 61 -11.64 -1.74 -12.25
N GLN A 62 -10.47 -2.32 -12.47
CA GLN A 62 -10.03 -3.54 -11.78
C GLN A 62 -9.52 -3.28 -10.36
N ILE A 63 -9.24 -2.02 -10.01
CA ILE A 63 -8.73 -1.66 -8.69
C ILE A 63 -9.89 -1.13 -7.83
N PRO A 64 -10.42 -1.95 -6.90
CA PRO A 64 -11.52 -1.52 -6.06
C PRO A 64 -11.11 -0.34 -5.18
N ARG A 65 -11.98 0.66 -5.07
CA ARG A 65 -11.80 1.85 -4.21
C ARG A 65 -10.59 2.73 -4.58
N LEU A 66 -10.11 2.66 -5.81
CA LEU A 66 -9.11 3.59 -6.31
C LEU A 66 -9.68 5.02 -6.34
N ALA A 67 -9.03 5.96 -5.66
CA ALA A 67 -9.43 7.35 -5.69
C ALA A 67 -9.19 7.98 -7.08
N PRO A 68 -9.88 9.08 -7.43
CA PRO A 68 -9.63 9.80 -8.69
C PRO A 68 -8.15 10.18 -8.90
N SER A 69 -7.41 10.42 -7.81
CA SER A 69 -5.98 10.73 -7.77
C SER A 69 -5.05 9.53 -7.97
N ASN A 70 -5.55 8.36 -8.38
CA ASN A 70 -4.76 7.12 -8.53
C ASN A 70 -4.10 6.67 -7.22
N LEU A 71 -4.81 6.91 -6.12
CA LEU A 71 -4.41 6.55 -4.78
C LEU A 71 -5.29 5.42 -4.26
N LEU A 72 -4.68 4.37 -3.74
CA LEU A 72 -5.36 3.31 -3.00
C LEU A 72 -4.90 3.35 -1.54
N ILE A 73 -5.86 3.32 -0.62
CA ILE A 73 -5.61 3.25 0.82
C ILE A 73 -5.78 1.80 1.25
N VAL A 74 -4.73 1.23 1.83
CA VAL A 74 -4.72 -0.13 2.39
C VAL A 74 -4.63 0.00 3.91
N LEU A 75 -5.65 -0.48 4.60
CA LEU A 75 -5.68 -0.48 6.06
C LEU A 75 -4.99 -1.73 6.60
N ALA A 76 -4.32 -1.60 7.75
CA ALA A 76 -3.83 -2.76 8.48
C ALA A 76 -5.01 -3.64 8.91
N ALA A 77 -4.86 -4.95 8.73
CA ALA A 77 -5.84 -5.95 9.16
C ALA A 77 -5.67 -6.29 10.64
#